data_AF-A0A6A6YPW3-F1
#
_entry.id   AF-A0A6A6YPW3-F1
#
_cell.length_a   1.000
_cell.length_b   1.000
_cell.length_c   1.000
_cell.angle_alpha   90.00
_cell.angle_beta   90.00
_cell.angle_gamma   90.00
#
_symmetry.space_group_name_H-M   'P 1'
#
loop_
_entity.id
_entity.type
_entity.pdbx_description
1 polymer ?
#
loop_
_entity_poly.entity_id
_entity_poly.type
_entity_poly.pdbx_seq_one_letter_code
_entity_poly.pdbx_strand_id
1 'polypeptide(L)'
;MCIGGPALVMWVTPTEEELFLRYNPELQKRSLENRREKQEDFDQFVTNLKEYSKSDKPIWTVQKEADEQNRRNAAAKLRTDQSELAAEVERRRQEIRSSTS
;
A
#
# COMPACT_ATOMS: atom_id res chain seq x y z
N MET A 1 2.30 -27.54 36.91
CA MET A 1 2.51 -26.08 37.04
C MET A 1 2.89 -25.57 35.65
N CYS A 2 1.96 -24.91 34.94
CA CYS A 2 2.25 -24.37 33.61
C CYS A 2 3.01 -23.05 33.79
N ILE A 3 4.34 -23.12 33.81
CA ILE A 3 5.23 -21.96 33.72
C ILE A 3 5.28 -21.57 32.24
N GLY A 4 4.86 -20.36 31.88
CA GLY A 4 4.78 -19.93 30.48
C GLY A 4 3.44 -19.38 30.00
N GLY A 5 2.55 -18.94 30.90
CA GLY A 5 1.31 -18.27 30.49
C GLY A 5 1.57 -16.98 29.68
N PRO A 6 0.56 -16.45 28.96
CA PRO A 6 0.71 -15.25 28.12
C PRO A 6 1.32 -14.05 28.84
N ALA A 7 1.03 -13.89 30.13
CA ALA A 7 1.61 -12.85 30.97
C ALA A 7 3.14 -12.97 31.13
N LEU A 8 3.67 -14.19 31.31
CA LEU A 8 5.10 -14.41 31.39
C LEU A 8 5.78 -14.15 30.04
N VAL A 9 5.14 -14.59 28.95
CA VAL A 9 5.64 -14.35 27.58
C VAL A 9 5.73 -12.86 27.29
N MET A 10 4.67 -12.10 27.55
CA MET A 10 4.68 -10.64 27.37
C MET A 10 5.74 -9.95 28.23
N TRP A 11 6.00 -10.45 29.44
CA TRP A 11 7.00 -9.89 30.35
C TRP A 11 8.45 -10.16 29.91
N VAL A 12 8.73 -11.34 29.35
CA VAL A 12 10.09 -11.69 28.86
C VAL A 12 10.36 -11.26 27.43
N THR A 13 9.33 -10.91 26.66
CA THR A 13 9.48 -10.49 25.27
C THR A 13 10.13 -9.10 25.25
N PRO A 14 11.30 -8.95 24.60
CA PRO A 14 11.98 -7.66 24.50
C PRO A 14 11.14 -6.64 23.74
N THR A 15 11.34 -5.36 24.05
CA THR A 15 10.63 -4.27 23.36
C THR A 15 11.15 -4.08 21.93
N GLU A 16 10.39 -3.37 21.09
CA GLU A 16 10.85 -3.05 19.73
C GLU A 16 12.15 -2.25 19.72
N GLU A 17 12.37 -1.37 20.71
CA GLU A 17 13.59 -0.59 20.85
C GLU A 17 14.79 -1.47 21.22
N GLU A 18 14.60 -2.42 22.14
CA GLU A 18 15.65 -3.38 22.52
C GLU A 18 16.02 -4.31 21.36
N LEU A 19 15.03 -4.70 20.55
CA LEU A 19 15.27 -5.47 19.33
C LEU A 19 16.02 -4.66 18.28
N PHE A 20 15.65 -3.38 18.10
CA PHE A 20 16.32 -2.47 17.16
C PHE A 20 17.81 -2.29 17.48
N LEU A 21 18.17 -2.15 18.76
CA LEU A 21 19.56 -2.04 19.20
C LEU A 21 20.40 -3.29 18.90
N ARG A 22 19.76 -4.45 18.76
CA ARG A 22 20.43 -5.72 18.42
C ARG A 22 20.60 -5.93 16.91
N TYR A 23 19.99 -5.09 16.07
CA TYR A 23 20.13 -5.18 14.63
C TYR A 23 21.53 -4.75 14.17
N ASN A 24 21.97 -5.29 13.03
CA ASN A 24 23.18 -4.79 12.37
C ASN A 24 22.94 -3.37 11.79
N PRO A 25 23.99 -2.59 11.52
CA PRO A 25 23.86 -1.18 11.11
C PRO A 25 22.97 -0.96 9.87
N GLU A 26 23.05 -1.87 8.89
CA GLU A 26 22.23 -1.81 7.67
C GLU A 26 20.73 -2.00 7.96
N LEU A 27 20.36 -2.96 8.83
CA LEU A 27 18.96 -3.15 9.21
C LEU A 27 18.44 -2.02 10.08
N GLN A 28 19.29 -1.42 10.93
CA GLN A 28 18.91 -0.22 11.69
C GLN A 28 18.56 0.93 10.75
N LYS A 29 19.42 1.21 9.76
CA LYS A 29 19.18 2.25 8.77
C LYS A 29 17.89 2.01 7.99
N ARG A 30 17.72 0.81 7.43
CA ARG A 30 16.51 0.45 6.68
C ARG A 30 15.24 0.50 7.55
N SER A 31 15.33 0.11 8.82
CA SER A 31 14.19 0.17 9.74
C SER A 31 13.82 1.60 10.10
N LEU A 32 14.75 2.55 10.08
CA LEU A 32 14.47 3.97 10.26
C LEU A 32 13.86 4.59 9.01
N GLU A 33 14.41 4.27 7.83
CA GLU A 33 13.90 4.73 6.54
C GLU A 33 12.46 4.26 6.31
N ASN A 34 12.17 2.99 6.59
CA ASN A 34 10.86 2.39 6.34
C ASN A 34 9.87 2.62 7.50
N ARG A 35 10.26 3.28 8.60
CA ARG A 35 9.38 3.43 9.78
C ARG A 35 8.09 4.14 9.42
N ARG A 36 8.17 5.22 8.65
CA ARG A 36 6.99 5.99 8.23
C ARG A 36 6.09 5.18 7.30
N GLU A 37 6.68 4.55 6.28
CA GLU A 37 5.97 3.69 5.33
C GLU A 37 5.22 2.58 6.07
N LYS A 38 5.86 1.90 7.02
CA LYS A 38 5.22 0.85 7.83
C LYS A 38 4.06 1.35 8.67
N GLN A 39 4.15 2.57 9.21
CA GLN A 39 3.05 3.18 9.96
C GLN A 39 1.88 3.50 9.05
N GLU A 40 2.14 4.12 7.89
CA GLU A 40 1.13 4.43 6.88
C GLU A 40 0.45 3.14 6.37
N ASP A 41 1.22 2.10 6.07
CA ASP A 41 0.71 0.80 5.64
C ASP A 41 -0.16 0.14 6.71
N PHE A 42 0.25 0.22 7.97
CA PHE A 42 -0.50 -0.34 9.08
C PHE A 42 -1.84 0.41 9.28
N ASP A 43 -1.81 1.73 9.27
CA ASP A 43 -3.01 2.56 9.39
C ASP A 43 -3.98 2.30 8.23
N GLN A 44 -3.45 2.18 7.01
CA GLN A 44 -4.23 1.83 5.82
C GLN A 44 -4.82 0.42 5.95
N PHE A 45 -4.04 -0.55 6.41
CA PHE A 45 -4.50 -1.92 6.63
C PHE A 45 -5.65 -1.98 7.64
N VAL A 46 -5.49 -1.33 8.80
CA VAL A 46 -6.54 -1.26 9.82
C VAL A 46 -7.79 -0.55 9.30
N THR A 47 -7.62 0.50 8.52
CA THR A 47 -8.73 1.22 7.88
C THR A 47 -9.49 0.32 6.90
N ASN A 48 -8.79 -0.38 6.03
CA ASN A 48 -9.40 -1.34 5.10
C ASN A 48 -10.09 -2.48 5.84
N LEU A 49 -9.48 -3.01 6.91
CA LEU A 49 -10.05 -4.08 7.73
C LEU A 49 -11.36 -3.63 8.39
N LYS A 50 -11.40 -2.41 8.94
CA LYS A 50 -12.63 -1.80 9.47
C LYS A 50 -13.70 -1.70 8.39
N GLU A 51 -13.35 -1.27 7.18
CA GLU A 51 -14.30 -1.17 6.07
C GLU A 51 -14.86 -2.55 5.68
N TYR A 52 -13.99 -3.55 5.53
CA TYR A 52 -14.40 -4.90 5.16
C TYR A 52 -15.24 -5.58 6.24
N SER A 53 -14.99 -5.26 7.51
CA SER A 53 -15.75 -5.79 8.65
C SER A 53 -17.22 -5.33 8.68
N LYS A 54 -17.58 -4.29 7.91
CA LYS A 54 -18.98 -3.84 7.78
C LYS A 54 -19.82 -4.78 6.91
N SER A 55 -19.20 -5.70 6.18
CA SER A 55 -19.89 -6.67 5.35
C SER A 55 -20.18 -7.95 6.11
N ASP A 56 -21.32 -8.57 5.85
CA ASP A 56 -21.65 -9.91 6.34
C ASP A 56 -20.87 -11.02 5.63
N LYS A 57 -20.15 -10.69 4.55
CA LYS A 57 -19.29 -11.63 3.84
C LYS A 57 -17.97 -11.85 4.59
N PRO A 58 -17.31 -13.00 4.42
CA PRO A 58 -15.96 -13.18 4.94
C PRO A 58 -14.99 -12.12 4.40
N ILE A 59 -14.08 -11.63 5.26
CA ILE A 59 -13.14 -10.52 4.94
C ILE A 59 -12.34 -10.80 3.66
N TRP A 60 -11.88 -12.04 3.45
CA TRP A 60 -11.10 -12.40 2.27
C TRP A 60 -11.89 -12.29 0.96
N THR A 61 -13.22 -12.44 1.00
CA THR A 61 -14.09 -12.30 -0.17
C THR A 61 -14.25 -10.82 -0.51
N VAL A 62 -14.51 -9.98 0.48
CA VAL A 62 -14.64 -8.52 0.30
C VAL A 62 -13.33 -7.92 -0.18
N GLN A 63 -12.20 -8.37 0.37
CA GLN A 63 -10.88 -7.93 -0.06
C GLN A 63 -10.61 -8.29 -1.54
N LYS A 64 -10.93 -9.52 -1.96
CA LYS A 64 -10.79 -9.92 -3.38
C LYS A 64 -11.68 -9.09 -4.31
N GLU A 65 -12.91 -8.79 -3.89
CA GLU A 65 -13.82 -7.92 -4.65
C GLU A 65 -13.25 -6.50 -4.78
N ALA A 66 -12.70 -5.94 -3.70
CA ALA A 66 -12.05 -4.63 -3.70
C ALA A 66 -10.80 -4.58 -4.59
N ASP A 67 -9.95 -5.61 -4.54
CA ASP A 67 -8.74 -5.72 -5.37
C ASP A 67 -9.09 -5.80 -6.87
N GLU A 68 -10.10 -6.60 -7.22
CA GLU A 68 -10.59 -6.72 -8.60
C GLU A 68 -11.15 -5.38 -9.10
N GLN A 69 -11.91 -4.67 -8.26
CA GLN A 69 -12.43 -3.35 -8.60
C GLN A 69 -11.30 -2.32 -8.80
N ASN A 70 -10.29 -2.33 -7.93
CA ASN A 70 -9.12 -1.46 -8.05
C ASN A 70 -8.34 -1.74 -9.34
N ARG A 71 -8.16 -3.01 -9.71
CA ARG A 71 -7.51 -3.39 -10.98
C ARG A 71 -8.29 -2.89 -12.19
N ARG A 72 -9.62 -3.05 -12.20
CA ARG A 72 -10.48 -2.55 -13.28
C ARG A 72 -10.41 -1.04 -13.40
N ASN A 73 -10.47 -0.34 -12.27
CA ASN A 73 -10.35 1.12 -12.22
C ASN A 73 -8.98 1.59 -12.73
N ALA A 74 -7.89 0.93 -12.33
CA ALA A 74 -6.54 1.25 -12.79
C ALA A 74 -6.39 1.03 -14.30
N ALA A 75 -6.90 -0.08 -14.83
CA ALA A 75 -6.88 -0.37 -16.26
C ALA A 75 -7.72 0.65 -17.06
N ALA A 76 -8.87 1.06 -16.52
CA ALA A 76 -9.72 2.08 -17.14
C ALA A 76 -9.01 3.44 -17.18
N LYS A 77 -8.41 3.87 -16.07
CA LYS A 77 -7.61 5.11 -16.01
C LYS A 77 -6.47 5.09 -17.01
N LEU A 78 -5.68 4.03 -17.05
CA LEU A 78 -4.55 3.91 -17.98
C LEU A 78 -5.00 4.04 -19.44
N ARG A 79 -6.16 3.47 -19.80
CA ARG A 79 -6.71 3.59 -21.16
C ARG A 79 -7.11 5.04 -21.46
N THR A 80 -7.75 5.72 -20.52
CA THR A 80 -8.13 7.12 -20.66
C THR A 80 -6.88 8.00 -20.83
N ASP A 81 -5.90 7.85 -19.95
CA ASP A 81 -4.64 8.62 -19.99
C ASP A 81 -3.92 8.43 -21.33
N GLN A 82 -3.86 7.20 -21.85
CA GLN A 82 -3.29 6.92 -23.17
C GLN A 82 -4.06 7.61 -24.30
N SER A 83 -5.39 7.62 -24.23
CA SER A 83 -6.21 8.29 -25.24
C SER A 83 -6.06 9.81 -25.23
N GLU A 84 -5.94 10.41 -24.03
CA GLU A 84 -5.70 11.85 -23.86
C GLU A 84 -4.31 12.24 -24.37
N LEU A 85 -3.27 11.46 -24.03
CA LEU A 85 -1.92 11.65 -24.54
C LEU A 85 -1.87 11.55 -26.06
N ALA A 86 -2.55 10.57 -26.66
CA ALA A 86 -2.60 10.43 -28.11
C ALA A 86 -3.29 11.63 -28.79
N ALA A 87 -4.39 12.12 -28.21
CA ALA A 87 -5.09 13.31 -28.70
C ALA A 87 -4.24 14.58 -28.59
N GLU A 88 -3.49 14.74 -27.48
CA GLU A 88 -2.56 15.85 -27.28
C GLU A 88 -1.43 15.84 -28.32
N VAL A 89 -0.84 14.66 -28.58
CA VAL A 89 0.22 14.50 -29.58
C VAL A 89 -0.30 14.83 -30.99
N GLU A 90 -1.51 14.39 -31.34
CA GLU A 90 -2.08 14.68 -32.66
C GLU A 90 -2.42 16.17 -32.82
N ARG A 91 -2.97 16.82 -31.79
CA ARG A 91 -3.21 18.27 -31.79
C ARG A 91 -1.92 19.04 -32.04
N ARG A 92 -0.85 18.68 -31.32
CA ARG A 92 0.47 19.31 -31.48
C ARG A 92 1.06 19.09 -32.88
N ARG A 93 0.84 17.93 -33.49
CA ARG A 93 1.24 17.66 -34.89
C ARG A 93 0.47 18.50 -35.90
N GLN A 94 -0.82 18.74 -35.66
CA GLN A 94 -1.65 19.57 -36.53
C GLN A 94 -1.23 21.05 -36.46
N GLU A 95 -0.99 21.58 -35.26
CA GLU A 95 -0.48 22.94 -35.05
C GLU A 95 0.83 23.18 -35.81
N ILE A 96 1.80 22.27 -35.68
CA ILE A 96 3.09 22.34 -36.40
C ILE A 96 2.85 22.36 -37.92
N ARG A 97 1.99 21.47 -38.43
CA ARG A 97 1.69 21.38 -39.86
C ARG A 97 1.02 22.65 -40.40
N SER A 98 0.09 23.23 -39.65
CA SER A 98 -0.56 24.49 -40.02
C SER A 98 0.36 25.71 -39.94
N SER A 99 1.41 25.66 -39.11
CA SER A 99 2.36 26.77 -38.94
C SER A 99 3.50 26.79 -39.98
N THR A 100 3.67 25.70 -40.74
CA THR A 100 4.75 25.52 -41.73
C THR A 100 4.25 25.63 -43.18
N SER A 101 2.94 25.83 -43.40
CA SER A 101 2.35 26.18 -44.70
C SER A 101 1.97 27.66 -44.73
#